data_AF-A0A2A4P6W7-F1
#
_entry.id   AF-A0A2A4P6W7-F1
#
_cell.length_a   1.000
_cell.length_b   1.000
_cell.length_c   1.000
_cell.angle_alpha   90.00
_cell.angle_beta   90.00
_cell.angle_gamma   90.00
#
_symmetry.space_group_name_H-M   'P 1'
#
loop_
_entity.id
_entity.type
_entity.pdbx_description
1 polymer ?
#
loop_
_entity_poly.entity_id
_entity_poly.type
_entity_poly.pdbx_seq_one_letter_code
_entity_poly.pdbx_strand_id
1 'polypeptide(L)'
;MLCERRRWALFWFLLCQGLLITGFVLAGSTQLDFGRWFGFGGAKMLFVCLPEIGNIGGTQLVARMYHSIENGGLSPVVLPWRHLGYLLSGASGVLSCWAAAHAASAQMEKDEPLPTGRISPGNATLAALLFPGLGHWLSGRRFKAVFMGGTVFMMFVLGMALGDFSDLERARHPYYWGGQMLGGPMVWLTSLAVATRRFTEVLPFQDAGLLFTTTAGMFQAILALDVFHRSQHDWLEEARK
;
A
#
# COMPACT_ATOMS: atom_id res chain seq x y z
N MET A 1 -0.26 29.90 3.46
CA MET A 1 -0.40 28.76 4.38
C MET A 1 -1.76 28.05 4.37
N LEU A 2 -2.87 28.61 4.87
CA LEU A 2 -4.17 27.88 4.93
C LEU A 2 -4.71 27.44 3.56
N CYS A 3 -4.66 28.32 2.56
CA CYS A 3 -5.04 27.98 1.18
C CYS A 3 -4.13 26.90 0.58
N GLU A 4 -2.82 26.91 0.87
CA GLU A 4 -1.89 25.90 0.35
C GLU A 4 -2.12 24.53 0.98
N ARG A 5 -2.35 24.47 2.30
CA ARG A 5 -2.67 23.21 2.99
C ARG A 5 -3.97 22.59 2.47
N ARG A 6 -4.99 23.41 2.20
CA ARG A 6 -6.25 22.94 1.55
C ARG A 6 -6.01 22.41 0.14
N ARG A 7 -5.18 23.08 -0.66
CA ARG A 7 -4.82 22.62 -2.02
C ARG A 7 -4.09 21.29 -1.98
N TRP A 8 -3.16 21.09 -1.04
CA TRP A 8 -2.47 19.82 -0.85
C TRP A 8 -3.40 18.69 -0.39
N ALA A 9 -4.28 18.97 0.58
CA ALA A 9 -5.27 17.97 1.02
C ALA A 9 -6.19 17.55 -0.13
N LEU A 10 -6.68 18.53 -0.91
CA LEU A 10 -7.50 18.26 -2.08
C LEU A 10 -6.72 17.47 -3.15
N PHE A 11 -5.46 17.83 -3.41
CA PHE A 11 -4.60 17.11 -4.34
C PHE A 11 -4.47 15.64 -3.95
N TRP A 12 -4.13 15.34 -2.69
CA TRP A 12 -3.96 13.96 -2.22
C TRP A 12 -5.26 13.17 -2.23
N PHE A 13 -6.38 13.81 -1.86
CA PHE A 13 -7.69 13.20 -1.98
C PHE A 13 -8.01 12.83 -3.43
N LEU A 14 -7.88 13.78 -4.36
CA LEU A 14 -8.14 13.56 -5.79
C LEU A 14 -7.19 12.52 -6.37
N LEU A 15 -5.92 12.51 -5.97
CA LEU A 15 -4.96 11.49 -6.39
C LEU A 15 -5.40 10.10 -5.94
N CYS A 16 -5.73 9.93 -4.65
CA CYS A 16 -6.17 8.63 -4.13
C CYS A 16 -7.45 8.15 -4.83
N GLN A 17 -8.46 9.02 -4.99
CA GLN A 17 -9.70 8.64 -5.67
C GLN A 17 -9.49 8.39 -7.17
N GLY A 18 -8.67 9.19 -7.84
CA GLY A 18 -8.31 9.01 -9.24
C GLY A 18 -7.62 7.66 -9.47
N LEU A 19 -6.59 7.35 -8.66
CA LEU A 19 -5.90 6.06 -8.70
C LEU A 19 -6.85 4.89 -8.46
N LEU A 20 -7.78 5.04 -7.50
CA LEU A 20 -8.78 4.02 -7.21
C LEU A 20 -9.68 3.77 -8.43
N ILE A 21 -10.38 4.81 -8.90
CA ILE A 21 -11.38 4.69 -9.97
C ILE A 21 -10.71 4.23 -11.26
N THR A 22 -9.59 4.84 -11.65
CA THR A 22 -8.81 4.41 -12.82
C THR A 22 -8.35 2.97 -12.65
N GLY A 23 -7.91 2.59 -11.45
CA GLY A 23 -7.50 1.22 -11.14
C GLY A 23 -8.60 0.19 -11.35
N PHE A 24 -9.82 0.48 -10.89
CA PHE A 24 -10.99 -0.36 -11.11
C PHE A 24 -11.37 -0.44 -12.60
N VAL A 25 -11.43 0.71 -13.29
CA VAL A 25 -11.78 0.75 -14.72
C VAL A 25 -10.79 -0.05 -15.57
N LEU A 26 -9.48 0.13 -15.38
CA LEU A 26 -8.45 -0.57 -16.15
C LEU A 26 -8.42 -2.08 -15.89
N ALA A 27 -8.79 -2.51 -14.68
CA ALA A 27 -8.87 -3.91 -14.32
C ALA A 27 -10.26 -4.52 -14.54
N GLY A 28 -11.20 -3.81 -15.18
CA GLY A 28 -12.56 -4.30 -15.40
C GLY A 28 -13.30 -4.65 -14.11
N SER A 29 -12.95 -3.98 -13.01
CA SER A 29 -13.46 -4.22 -11.66
C SER A 29 -13.30 -5.66 -11.15
N THR A 30 -12.40 -6.44 -11.74
CA THR A 30 -12.14 -7.84 -11.37
C THR A 30 -11.54 -7.97 -9.96
N GLN A 31 -11.04 -6.87 -9.38
CA GLN A 31 -10.71 -6.78 -7.96
C GLN A 31 -11.86 -7.23 -7.05
N LEU A 32 -13.10 -6.99 -7.49
CA LEU A 32 -14.32 -7.32 -6.74
C LEU A 32 -14.60 -8.82 -6.66
N ASP A 33 -13.97 -9.64 -7.50
CA ASP A 33 -14.15 -11.09 -7.46
C ASP A 33 -13.41 -11.73 -6.29
N PHE A 34 -12.37 -11.04 -5.81
CA PHE A 34 -11.45 -11.57 -4.81
C PHE A 34 -11.88 -11.32 -3.36
N GLY A 35 -12.72 -10.32 -3.10
CA GLY A 35 -13.33 -10.22 -1.78
C GLY A 35 -14.58 -11.06 -1.71
N ARG A 36 -14.47 -12.17 -0.98
CA ARG A 36 -15.65 -12.81 -0.42
C ARG A 36 -16.34 -11.84 0.54
N TRP A 37 -17.67 -11.84 0.45
CA TRP A 37 -18.55 -11.04 1.29
C TRP A 37 -18.39 -11.45 2.76
N PHE A 38 -17.91 -10.54 3.61
CA PHE A 38 -18.09 -10.67 5.06
C PHE A 38 -19.41 -9.98 5.41
N GLY A 39 -20.48 -10.74 5.54
CA GLY A 39 -21.79 -10.20 5.92
C GLY A 39 -21.89 -9.97 7.42
N PHE A 40 -22.44 -8.83 7.84
CA PHE A 40 -23.03 -8.65 9.17
C PHE A 40 -24.54 -8.51 8.99
N GLY A 41 -25.29 -9.60 9.16
CA GLY A 41 -26.72 -9.65 8.85
C GLY A 41 -26.99 -9.46 7.34
N GLY A 42 -27.94 -8.57 6.98
CA GLY A 42 -28.24 -8.22 5.59
C GLY A 42 -27.22 -7.28 4.94
N ALA A 43 -26.33 -6.67 5.74
CA ALA A 43 -25.26 -5.82 5.23
C ALA A 43 -24.09 -6.70 4.78
N LYS A 44 -23.99 -6.88 3.47
CA LYS A 44 -22.78 -7.38 2.85
C LYS A 44 -21.65 -6.37 3.08
N MET A 45 -20.82 -6.55 4.12
CA MET A 45 -19.63 -5.71 4.33
C MET A 45 -18.48 -6.22 3.45
N LEU A 46 -17.86 -5.28 2.78
CA LEU A 46 -17.08 -5.49 1.58
C LEU A 46 -15.57 -5.50 1.89
N PHE A 47 -14.85 -6.46 1.29
CA PHE A 47 -13.44 -6.37 0.92
C PHE A 47 -12.42 -5.99 2.01
N VAL A 48 -12.46 -6.65 3.18
CA VAL A 48 -11.44 -6.41 4.26
C VAL A 48 -10.03 -6.81 3.84
N CYS A 49 -9.90 -7.81 2.96
CA CYS A 49 -8.61 -8.34 2.52
C CYS A 49 -8.03 -7.63 1.28
N LEU A 50 -8.71 -6.60 0.77
CA LEU A 50 -8.25 -5.85 -0.39
C LEU A 50 -7.28 -4.74 0.03
N PRO A 51 -6.15 -4.54 -0.66
CA PRO A 51 -5.27 -3.40 -0.37
C PRO A 51 -6.00 -2.05 -0.49
N GLU A 52 -7.03 -2.00 -1.35
CA GLU A 52 -7.91 -0.86 -1.55
C GLU A 52 -8.68 -0.43 -0.28
N ILE A 53 -8.72 -1.25 0.79
CA ILE A 53 -9.42 -0.89 2.05
C ILE A 53 -8.82 0.33 2.76
N GLY A 54 -7.56 0.66 2.50
CA GLY A 54 -6.99 1.93 2.98
C GLY A 54 -7.81 3.15 2.51
N ASN A 55 -8.54 3.01 1.40
CA ASN A 55 -9.53 3.95 0.88
C ASN A 55 -10.96 3.39 1.06
N ILE A 56 -11.33 3.02 2.29
CA ILE A 56 -12.56 2.26 2.56
C ILE A 56 -13.80 2.91 1.93
N GLY A 57 -14.01 4.22 2.11
CA GLY A 57 -15.17 4.92 1.58
C GLY A 57 -15.24 4.89 0.05
N GLY A 58 -14.12 5.15 -0.62
CA GLY A 58 -14.03 5.10 -2.09
C GLY A 58 -14.26 3.68 -2.60
N THR A 59 -13.63 2.69 -1.97
CA THR A 59 -13.75 1.27 -2.36
C THR A 59 -15.17 0.76 -2.21
N GLN A 60 -15.86 1.11 -1.11
CA GLN A 60 -17.27 0.77 -0.91
C GLN A 60 -18.19 1.41 -1.96
N LEU A 61 -17.93 2.67 -2.32
CA LEU A 61 -18.71 3.37 -3.33
C LEU A 61 -18.52 2.74 -4.72
N VAL A 62 -17.27 2.56 -5.15
CA VAL A 62 -16.92 1.97 -6.45
C VAL A 62 -17.51 0.56 -6.56
N ALA A 63 -17.38 -0.25 -5.52
CA ALA A 63 -17.92 -1.61 -5.53
C ALA A 63 -19.45 -1.69 -5.57
N ARG A 64 -20.17 -0.60 -5.25
CA ARG A 64 -21.62 -0.49 -5.47
C ARG A 64 -21.98 0.00 -6.87
N MET A 65 -21.08 0.77 -7.50
CA MET A 65 -21.31 1.36 -8.82
C MET A 65 -20.91 0.43 -9.97
N TYR A 66 -19.93 -0.44 -9.75
CA TYR A 66 -19.36 -1.29 -10.78
C TYR A 66 -19.57 -2.76 -10.46
N HIS A 67 -19.76 -3.55 -11.53
CA HIS A 67 -19.75 -5.00 -11.47
C HIS A 67 -18.47 -5.53 -12.11
N SER A 68 -17.96 -6.65 -11.60
CA SER A 68 -16.86 -7.33 -12.27
C SER A 68 -17.31 -7.85 -13.63
N ILE A 69 -16.47 -7.61 -14.63
CA ILE A 69 -16.63 -8.10 -15.99
C ILE A 69 -16.50 -9.64 -16.04
N GLU A 70 -15.69 -10.25 -15.17
CA GLU A 70 -15.50 -11.72 -15.11
C GLU A 70 -16.70 -12.44 -14.49
N ASN A 71 -17.35 -11.83 -13.49
CA ASN A 71 -18.66 -12.31 -13.01
C ASN A 71 -19.74 -12.30 -14.10
N GLY A 72 -19.56 -11.50 -15.16
CA GLY A 72 -20.40 -11.50 -16.36
C GLY A 72 -20.05 -12.58 -17.40
N GLY A 73 -19.09 -13.47 -17.10
CA GLY A 73 -18.68 -14.59 -17.96
C GLY A 73 -17.56 -14.28 -18.97
N LEU A 74 -16.96 -13.09 -18.91
CA LEU A 74 -15.83 -12.73 -19.79
C LEU A 74 -14.51 -13.27 -19.24
N SER A 75 -13.64 -13.75 -20.14
CA SER A 75 -12.38 -14.41 -19.77
C SER A 75 -11.28 -13.41 -19.41
N PRO A 76 -10.38 -13.76 -18.47
CA PRO A 76 -9.31 -12.89 -18.06
C PRO A 76 -8.35 -12.42 -19.17
N VAL A 77 -8.31 -13.09 -20.32
CA VAL A 77 -7.37 -12.79 -21.42
C VAL A 77 -7.65 -11.45 -22.13
N VAL A 78 -8.79 -10.79 -21.86
CA VAL A 78 -9.27 -9.63 -22.64
C VAL A 78 -8.92 -8.26 -22.00
N LEU A 79 -8.29 -8.21 -20.82
CA LEU A 79 -8.03 -6.95 -20.11
C LEU A 79 -6.53 -6.55 -20.14
N PRO A 80 -6.07 -5.80 -21.17
CA PRO A 80 -4.64 -5.51 -21.37
C PRO A 80 -3.99 -4.72 -20.22
N TRP A 81 -4.77 -3.88 -19.54
CA TRP A 81 -4.29 -2.99 -18.48
C TRP A 81 -4.60 -3.51 -17.08
N ARG A 82 -4.97 -4.78 -16.93
CA ARG A 82 -5.40 -5.34 -15.64
C ARG A 82 -4.37 -5.14 -14.52
N HIS A 83 -3.12 -5.52 -14.76
CA HIS A 83 -2.08 -5.45 -13.74
C HIS A 83 -1.80 -4.00 -13.30
N LEU A 84 -1.81 -3.07 -14.25
CA LEU A 84 -1.74 -1.65 -13.93
C LEU A 84 -2.96 -1.22 -13.11
N GLY A 85 -4.16 -1.67 -13.48
CA GLY A 85 -5.37 -1.39 -12.73
C GLY A 85 -5.29 -1.88 -11.27
N TYR A 86 -4.82 -3.10 -11.05
CA TYR A 86 -4.58 -3.66 -9.71
C TYR A 86 -3.57 -2.87 -8.90
N LEU A 87 -2.49 -2.41 -9.54
CA LEU A 87 -1.49 -1.58 -8.89
C LEU A 87 -2.07 -0.23 -8.50
N LEU A 88 -2.73 0.49 -9.41
CA LEU A 88 -3.26 1.83 -9.13
C LEU A 88 -4.30 1.78 -8.00
N SER A 89 -5.20 0.81 -8.05
CA SER A 89 -6.20 0.61 -7.00
C SER A 89 -5.55 0.24 -5.66
N GLY A 90 -4.61 -0.71 -5.63
CA GLY A 90 -3.87 -1.05 -4.41
C GLY A 90 -3.05 0.12 -3.85
N ALA A 91 -2.35 0.87 -4.70
CA ALA A 91 -1.58 2.05 -4.33
C ALA A 91 -2.48 3.16 -3.75
N SER A 92 -3.71 3.32 -4.25
CA SER A 92 -4.70 4.24 -3.65
C SER A 92 -4.93 3.95 -2.17
N GLY A 93 -5.07 2.67 -1.79
CA GLY A 93 -5.25 2.28 -0.40
C GLY A 93 -4.05 2.66 0.47
N VAL A 94 -2.84 2.31 0.05
CA VAL A 94 -1.60 2.62 0.77
C VAL A 94 -1.39 4.14 0.90
N LEU A 95 -1.61 4.89 -0.18
CA LEU A 95 -1.49 6.35 -0.16
C LEU A 95 -2.58 7.01 0.69
N SER A 96 -3.77 6.42 0.79
CA SER A 96 -4.83 6.91 1.68
C SER A 96 -4.45 6.74 3.15
N CYS A 97 -3.84 5.60 3.53
CA CYS A 97 -3.30 5.40 4.87
C CYS A 97 -2.20 6.42 5.19
N TRP A 98 -1.31 6.68 4.24
CA TRP A 98 -0.29 7.72 4.40
C TRP A 98 -0.90 9.12 4.52
N ALA A 99 -1.90 9.46 3.69
CA ALA A 99 -2.55 10.77 3.72
C ALA A 99 -3.19 11.05 5.09
N ALA A 100 -3.72 10.02 5.76
CA ALA A 100 -4.19 10.11 7.14
C ALA A 100 -3.06 10.45 8.12
N ALA A 101 -1.91 9.77 8.02
CA ALA A 101 -0.73 10.08 8.85
C ALA A 101 -0.18 11.49 8.58
N HIS A 102 -0.15 11.92 7.32
CA HIS A 102 0.24 13.28 6.94
C HIS A 102 -0.72 14.32 7.50
N ALA A 103 -2.04 14.10 7.40
CA ALA A 103 -3.05 14.98 7.97
C ALA A 103 -2.93 15.10 9.50
N ALA A 104 -2.67 13.99 10.20
CA ALA A 104 -2.41 13.99 11.65
C ALA A 104 -1.19 14.86 11.99
N SER A 105 -0.10 14.73 11.22
CA SER A 105 1.11 15.55 11.39
C SER A 105 0.85 17.03 11.13
N ALA A 106 0.08 17.35 10.09
CA ALA A 106 -0.26 18.73 9.73
C ALA A 106 -1.21 19.39 10.75
N GLN A 107 -1.99 18.59 11.48
CA GLN A 107 -2.79 19.07 12.59
C GLN A 107 -1.90 19.36 13.81
N MET A 108 -0.99 18.45 14.17
CA MET A 108 -0.01 18.69 15.24
C MET A 108 0.80 19.96 15.02
N GLU A 109 1.20 20.24 13.78
CA GLU A 109 1.97 21.44 13.43
C GLU A 109 1.24 22.76 13.72
N LYS A 110 -0.09 22.73 13.88
CA LYS A 110 -0.85 23.93 14.28
C LYS A 110 -0.71 24.22 15.77
N ASP A 111 -0.60 23.16 16.57
CA ASP A 111 -0.58 23.24 18.03
C ASP A 111 0.86 23.41 18.52
N GLU A 112 1.81 22.71 17.90
CA GLU A 112 3.24 22.76 18.21
C GLU A 112 4.03 22.87 16.89
N PRO A 113 4.69 24.00 16.57
CA PRO A 113 5.47 24.15 15.34
C PRO A 113 6.58 23.10 15.23
N LEU A 114 6.88 22.65 14.01
CA LEU A 114 7.93 21.67 13.76
C LEU A 114 9.32 22.30 14.05
N PRO A 115 10.16 21.68 14.91
CA PRO A 115 11.51 22.15 15.16
C PRO A 115 12.35 22.17 13.87
N THR A 116 13.24 23.15 13.76
CA THR A 116 14.12 23.31 12.60
C THR A 116 15.03 22.09 12.42
N GLY A 117 15.16 21.60 11.19
CA GLY A 117 16.00 20.44 10.87
C GLY A 117 15.37 19.07 11.20
N ARG A 118 14.12 19.03 11.70
CA ARG A 118 13.37 17.78 11.88
C ARG A 118 12.49 17.47 10.68
N ILE A 119 12.26 16.17 10.46
CA ILE A 119 11.30 15.67 9.49
C ILE A 119 9.93 15.50 10.18
N SER A 120 8.85 15.91 9.51
CA SER A 120 7.51 15.68 10.05
C SER A 120 7.18 14.18 10.06
N PRO A 121 6.38 13.68 11.03
CA PRO A 121 6.05 12.26 11.13
C PRO A 121 5.44 11.70 9.85
N GLY A 122 4.55 12.46 9.20
CA GLY A 122 3.95 12.11 7.92
C GLY A 122 4.96 11.99 6.79
N ASN A 123 5.96 12.88 6.71
CA ASN A 123 7.00 12.81 5.68
C ASN A 123 7.97 11.64 5.96
N ALA A 124 8.29 11.38 7.23
CA ALA A 124 9.09 10.21 7.61
C ALA A 124 8.38 8.90 7.27
N THR A 125 7.06 8.86 7.46
CA THR A 125 6.20 7.73 7.08
C THR A 125 6.17 7.55 5.57
N LEU A 126 6.04 8.63 4.79
CA LEU A 126 6.10 8.57 3.32
C LEU A 126 7.42 7.95 2.88
N ALA A 127 8.52 8.46 3.42
CA ALA A 127 9.86 7.99 3.11
C ALA A 127 10.02 6.51 3.42
N ALA A 128 9.53 6.04 4.58
CA ALA A 128 9.51 4.62 4.89
C ALA A 128 8.68 3.82 3.88
N LEU A 129 7.47 4.26 3.51
CA LEU A 129 6.63 3.57 2.53
C LEU A 129 7.25 3.52 1.12
N LEU A 130 8.01 4.55 0.74
CA LEU A 130 8.69 4.59 -0.55
C LEU A 130 9.85 3.58 -0.60
N PHE A 131 10.58 3.41 0.50
CA PHE A 131 11.69 2.48 0.57
C PHE A 131 11.95 2.01 2.02
N PRO A 132 12.16 0.68 2.26
CA PRO A 132 12.40 0.17 3.59
C PRO A 132 13.57 0.85 4.30
N GLY A 133 13.33 1.37 5.49
CA GLY A 133 14.34 2.03 6.32
C GLY A 133 14.66 3.48 5.93
N LEU A 134 14.19 4.00 4.79
CA LEU A 134 14.49 5.37 4.37
C LEU A 134 13.96 6.41 5.36
N GLY A 135 12.74 6.21 5.89
CA GLY A 135 12.21 7.07 6.95
C GLY A 135 13.12 7.13 8.18
N HIS A 136 13.56 5.97 8.69
CA HIS A 136 14.49 5.91 9.82
C HIS A 136 15.81 6.62 9.52
N TRP A 137 16.31 6.49 8.28
CA TRP A 137 17.55 7.15 7.87
C TRP A 137 17.41 8.66 7.91
N LEU A 138 16.32 9.19 7.34
CA LEU A 138 16.04 10.64 7.31
C LEU A 138 15.77 11.20 8.72
N SER A 139 15.21 10.40 9.64
CA SER A 139 15.08 10.76 11.06
C SER A 139 16.38 10.57 11.86
N GLY A 140 17.53 10.32 11.22
CA GLY A 140 18.85 10.18 11.86
C GLY A 140 19.15 8.81 12.49
N ARG A 141 18.25 7.83 12.38
CA ARG A 141 18.35 6.49 13.00
C ARG A 141 18.98 5.48 12.04
N ARG A 142 20.22 5.74 11.63
CA ARG A 142 20.94 4.96 10.60
C ARG A 142 21.04 3.46 10.91
N PHE A 143 21.31 3.09 12.17
CA PHE A 143 21.37 1.67 12.54
C PHE A 143 20.04 0.95 12.29
N LYS A 144 18.92 1.55 12.70
CA LYS A 144 17.58 0.98 12.46
C LYS A 144 17.25 0.92 10.98
N ALA A 145 17.58 1.97 10.24
CA ALA A 145 17.39 2.00 8.79
C ALA A 145 18.08 0.82 8.10
N VAL A 146 19.36 0.59 8.39
CA VAL A 146 20.13 -0.51 7.79
C VAL A 146 19.64 -1.86 8.29
N PHE A 147 19.48 -2.04 9.60
CA PHE A 147 19.09 -3.33 10.16
C PHE A 147 17.68 -3.73 9.77
N MET A 148 16.68 -2.88 10.06
CA MET A 148 15.28 -3.19 9.79
C MET A 148 14.94 -3.08 8.31
N GLY A 149 15.38 -2.01 7.64
CA GLY A 149 15.16 -1.84 6.21
C GLY A 149 15.88 -2.90 5.38
N GLY A 150 17.13 -3.23 5.75
CA GLY A 150 17.87 -4.33 5.13
C GLY A 150 17.19 -5.68 5.34
N THR A 151 16.67 -5.97 6.53
CA THR A 151 15.92 -7.21 6.80
C THR A 151 14.67 -7.31 5.92
N VAL A 152 13.83 -6.27 5.88
CA VAL A 152 12.62 -6.25 5.05
C VAL A 152 12.95 -6.40 3.57
N PHE A 153 13.98 -5.69 3.09
CA PHE A 153 14.45 -5.80 1.72
C PHE A 153 14.93 -7.21 1.39
N MET A 154 15.73 -7.84 2.26
CA MET A 154 16.22 -9.20 2.06
C MET A 154 15.10 -10.23 2.10
N MET A 155 14.10 -10.05 2.98
CA MET A 155 12.90 -10.90 2.98
C MET A 155 12.14 -10.80 1.66
N PHE A 156 11.97 -9.59 1.12
CA PHE A 156 11.35 -9.41 -0.18
C PHE A 156 12.16 -10.10 -1.29
N VAL A 157 13.46 -9.85 -1.39
CA VAL A 157 14.32 -10.45 -2.42
C VAL A 157 14.35 -11.97 -2.32
N LEU A 158 14.48 -12.51 -1.10
CA LEU A 158 14.46 -13.96 -0.87
C LEU A 158 13.10 -14.55 -1.25
N GLY A 159 12.01 -13.89 -0.90
CA GLY A 159 10.67 -14.32 -1.29
C GLY A 159 10.53 -14.41 -2.81
N MET A 160 10.88 -13.32 -3.51
CA MET A 160 10.85 -13.27 -4.97
C MET A 160 11.71 -14.36 -5.63
N ALA A 161 12.87 -14.68 -5.06
CA ALA A 161 13.75 -15.73 -5.55
C ALA A 161 13.17 -17.14 -5.33
N LEU A 162 12.53 -17.39 -4.19
CA LEU A 162 11.89 -18.69 -3.89
C LEU A 162 10.63 -18.93 -4.73
N GLY A 163 9.85 -17.88 -4.96
CA GLY A 163 8.62 -17.96 -5.73
C GLY A 163 8.78 -17.77 -7.24
N ASP A 164 10.01 -17.63 -7.74
CA ASP A 164 10.34 -17.27 -9.14
C ASP A 164 9.42 -16.18 -9.69
N PHE A 165 9.19 -15.14 -8.89
CA PHE A 165 8.32 -14.00 -9.20
C PHE A 165 6.81 -14.31 -9.37
N SER A 166 6.39 -15.56 -9.25
CA SER A 166 4.96 -15.96 -9.32
C SER A 166 4.14 -15.46 -8.13
N ASP A 167 4.80 -15.09 -7.03
CA ASP A 167 4.18 -14.61 -5.80
C ASP A 167 3.37 -13.32 -5.98
N LEU A 168 3.71 -12.52 -7.00
CA LEU A 168 3.05 -11.24 -7.31
C LEU A 168 1.88 -11.40 -8.29
N GLU A 169 1.48 -12.62 -8.63
CA GLU A 169 0.29 -12.85 -9.43
C GLU A 169 -0.97 -12.81 -8.56
N ARG A 170 -1.64 -11.64 -8.51
CA ARG A 170 -2.88 -11.43 -7.76
C ARG A 170 -3.96 -12.47 -8.06
N ALA A 171 -4.06 -12.93 -9.31
CA ALA A 171 -5.07 -13.91 -9.72
C ALA A 171 -4.88 -15.27 -9.04
N ARG A 172 -3.65 -15.64 -8.71
CA ARG A 172 -3.33 -16.86 -7.96
C ARG A 172 -3.49 -16.65 -6.45
N HIS A 173 -3.03 -15.50 -5.95
CA HIS A 173 -2.87 -15.26 -4.50
C HIS A 173 -3.57 -13.98 -4.03
N PRO A 174 -4.89 -13.86 -4.21
CA PRO A 174 -5.60 -12.60 -4.02
C PRO A 174 -5.54 -12.07 -2.58
N TYR A 175 -5.49 -12.95 -1.58
CA TYR A 175 -5.45 -12.56 -0.17
C TYR A 175 -4.05 -12.06 0.25
N TYR A 176 -2.99 -12.68 -0.27
CA TYR A 176 -1.60 -12.31 0.03
C TYR A 176 -1.21 -10.99 -0.62
N TRP A 177 -1.83 -10.67 -1.75
CA TRP A 177 -1.66 -9.41 -2.49
C TRP A 177 -1.87 -8.17 -1.61
N GLY A 178 -2.86 -8.20 -0.71
CA GLY A 178 -3.12 -7.08 0.21
C GLY A 178 -1.92 -6.74 1.09
N GLY A 179 -1.30 -7.77 1.68
CA GLY A 179 -0.09 -7.58 2.49
C GLY A 179 1.13 -7.20 1.66
N GLN A 180 1.28 -7.78 0.46
CA GLN A 180 2.38 -7.43 -0.46
C GLN A 180 2.31 -5.97 -0.91
N MET A 181 1.12 -5.42 -1.17
CA MET A 181 0.97 -4.02 -1.59
C MET A 181 1.49 -3.01 -0.56
N LEU A 182 1.51 -3.36 0.73
CA LEU A 182 2.10 -2.54 1.79
C LEU A 182 3.62 -2.40 1.64
N GLY A 183 4.28 -3.24 0.84
CA GLY A 183 5.69 -3.13 0.47
C GLY A 183 6.02 -1.93 -0.42
N GLY A 184 5.01 -1.16 -0.86
CA GLY A 184 5.21 0.11 -1.55
C GLY A 184 5.80 -0.04 -2.96
N PRO A 185 6.48 1.00 -3.48
CA PRO A 185 6.98 1.05 -4.85
C PRO A 185 7.83 -0.14 -5.26
N MET A 186 8.59 -0.74 -4.34
CA MET A 186 9.40 -1.92 -4.63
C MET A 186 8.54 -3.09 -5.13
N VAL A 187 7.47 -3.40 -4.42
CA VAL A 187 6.54 -4.46 -4.82
C VAL A 187 5.76 -4.04 -6.06
N TRP A 188 5.32 -2.78 -6.13
CA TRP A 188 4.53 -2.26 -7.24
C TRP A 188 5.29 -2.34 -8.57
N LEU A 189 6.52 -1.84 -8.59
CA LEU A 189 7.37 -1.85 -9.78
C LEU A 189 7.77 -3.28 -10.17
N THR A 190 8.07 -4.13 -9.19
CA THR A 190 8.40 -5.54 -9.47
C THR A 190 7.19 -6.27 -10.06
N SER A 191 5.98 -6.03 -9.54
CA SER A 191 4.76 -6.63 -10.09
C SER A 191 4.50 -6.20 -11.53
N LEU A 192 4.67 -4.91 -11.86
CA LEU A 192 4.56 -4.44 -13.25
C LEU A 192 5.59 -5.09 -14.16
N ALA A 193 6.83 -5.21 -13.69
CA ALA A 193 7.92 -5.79 -14.47
C ALA A 193 7.68 -7.26 -14.82
N VAL A 194 6.94 -7.99 -13.97
CA VAL A 194 6.63 -9.42 -14.18
C VAL A 194 5.20 -9.69 -14.64
N ALA A 195 4.39 -8.66 -14.84
CA ALA A 195 2.97 -8.75 -15.20
C ALA A 195 2.70 -9.56 -16.49
N THR A 196 3.66 -9.61 -17.41
CA THR A 196 3.53 -10.36 -18.68
C THR A 196 3.91 -11.83 -18.57
N ARG A 197 4.52 -12.25 -17.46
CA ARG A 197 4.91 -13.64 -17.25
C ARG A 197 3.66 -14.48 -16.96
N ARG A 198 3.60 -15.65 -17.60
CA ARG A 198 2.57 -16.66 -17.32
C ARG A 198 3.21 -17.77 -16.54
N PHE A 199 2.64 -18.06 -15.39
CA PHE A 199 3.02 -19.21 -14.59
C PHE A 199 2.02 -20.32 -14.91
N THR A 200 2.50 -21.46 -15.40
CA THR A 200 1.66 -22.61 -15.79
C THR A 200 1.72 -23.77 -14.81
N GLU A 201 2.71 -23.75 -13.93
CA GLU A 201 2.94 -24.78 -12.92
C GLU A 201 2.95 -24.18 -11.51
N VAL A 202 2.95 -25.07 -10.51
CA VAL A 202 3.14 -24.71 -9.10
C VAL A 202 4.60 -24.95 -8.77
N LEU A 203 5.29 -23.93 -8.29
CA LEU A 203 6.73 -24.00 -8.01
C LEU A 203 6.98 -24.66 -6.63
N PRO A 204 8.10 -25.39 -6.45
CA PRO A 204 8.38 -26.12 -5.21
C PRO A 204 8.42 -25.26 -3.95
N PHE A 205 8.85 -23.99 -4.06
CA PHE A 205 8.99 -23.06 -2.92
C PHE A 205 8.04 -21.86 -3.00
N GLN A 206 6.98 -21.95 -3.80
CA GLN A 206 6.04 -20.86 -4.02
C GLN A 206 5.40 -20.35 -2.73
N ASP A 207 4.94 -21.25 -1.85
CA ASP A 207 4.30 -20.87 -0.59
C ASP A 207 5.27 -20.16 0.36
N ALA A 208 6.54 -20.56 0.33
CA ALA A 208 7.58 -19.86 1.09
C ALA A 208 7.84 -18.46 0.49
N GLY A 209 7.92 -18.35 -0.83
CA GLY A 209 8.06 -17.07 -1.53
C GLY A 209 6.96 -16.07 -1.18
N LEU A 210 5.70 -16.53 -1.27
CA LEU A 210 4.52 -15.79 -0.84
C LEU A 210 4.59 -15.35 0.61
N LEU A 211 4.93 -16.27 1.53
CA LEU A 211 5.06 -15.94 2.94
C LEU A 211 6.10 -14.84 3.15
N PHE A 212 7.27 -14.94 2.54
CA PHE A 212 8.33 -13.94 2.68
C PHE A 212 7.95 -12.58 2.09
N THR A 213 7.39 -12.54 0.88
CA THR A 213 7.00 -11.28 0.22
C THR A 213 5.84 -10.57 0.92
N THR A 214 4.81 -11.31 1.35
CA THR A 214 3.71 -10.75 2.14
C THR A 214 4.18 -10.26 3.49
N THR A 215 5.02 -11.04 4.18
CA THR A 215 5.57 -10.66 5.49
C THR A 215 6.46 -9.42 5.38
N ALA A 216 7.26 -9.31 4.31
CA ALA A 216 8.03 -8.10 4.02
C ALA A 216 7.13 -6.86 3.87
N GLY A 217 6.03 -6.98 3.12
CA GLY A 217 5.05 -5.91 2.99
C GLY A 217 4.36 -5.52 4.32
N MET A 218 4.00 -6.50 5.15
CA MET A 218 3.46 -6.22 6.49
C MET A 218 4.49 -5.54 7.40
N PHE A 219 5.74 -6.01 7.42
CA PHE A 219 6.80 -5.34 8.17
C PHE A 219 7.08 -3.95 7.63
N GLN A 220 6.96 -3.72 6.33
CA GLN A 220 7.08 -2.38 5.76
C GLN A 220 6.05 -1.40 6.36
N ALA A 221 4.81 -1.83 6.55
CA ALA A 221 3.82 -1.03 7.28
C ALA A 221 4.21 -0.80 8.75
N ILE A 222 4.76 -1.81 9.43
CA ILE A 222 5.27 -1.67 10.80
C ILE A 222 6.42 -0.66 10.87
N LEU A 223 7.35 -0.66 9.90
CA LEU A 223 8.44 0.32 9.84
C LEU A 223 7.90 1.74 9.63
N ALA A 224 6.88 1.89 8.80
CA ALA A 224 6.21 3.17 8.59
C ALA A 224 5.54 3.69 9.88
N LEU A 225 4.89 2.81 10.65
CA LEU A 225 4.30 3.15 11.94
C LEU A 225 5.35 3.46 13.02
N ASP A 226 6.43 2.68 13.11
CA ASP A 226 7.51 2.93 14.08
C ASP A 226 8.20 4.27 13.79
N VAL A 227 8.49 4.59 12.52
CA VAL A 227 9.10 5.88 12.19
C VAL A 227 8.14 7.05 12.43
N PHE A 228 6.85 6.88 12.16
CA PHE A 228 5.83 7.89 12.49
C PHE A 228 5.87 8.21 13.98
N HIS A 229 5.68 7.18 14.81
CA HIS A 229 5.60 7.33 16.26
C HIS A 229 6.88 7.95 16.84
N ARG A 230 8.04 7.50 16.37
CA ARG A 230 9.31 8.03 16.85
C ARG A 230 9.57 9.47 16.41
N SER A 231 9.24 9.82 15.17
CA SER A 231 9.40 11.19 14.68
C SER A 231 8.44 12.13 15.40
N GLN A 232 7.26 11.63 15.77
CA GLN A 232 6.30 12.33 16.61
C GLN A 232 6.87 12.57 18.02
N HIS A 233 7.46 11.53 18.63
CA HIS A 233 8.07 11.64 19.95
C HIS A 233 9.21 12.65 19.98
N ASP A 234 10.14 12.59 19.02
CA ASP A 234 11.27 13.53 18.96
C ASP A 234 10.79 14.99 18.83
N TRP A 235 9.73 15.21 18.03
CA TRP A 235 9.12 16.51 17.88
C TRP A 235 8.60 17.02 19.24
N LEU A 236 7.75 16.25 19.91
CA LEU A 236 7.14 16.66 21.18
C LEU A 236 8.18 16.84 22.30
N GLU A 237 9.23 16.03 22.34
CA GLU A 237 10.32 16.20 23.30
C GLU A 237 11.10 17.49 23.10
N GLU A 238 11.30 17.89 21.84
CA GLU A 238 12.02 19.12 21.51
C GLU A 238 11.15 20.36 21.72
N ALA A 239 9.84 20.28 21.44
CA ALA A 239 8.89 21.36 21.70
C ALA A 239 8.70 21.67 23.20
N ARG A 240 9.02 20.71 24.08
CA ARG A 240 8.94 20.87 25.55
C ARG A 240 10.20 21.45 26.19
N LYS A 241 11.30 21.58 25.44
CA LYS A 241 12.56 22.16 25.92
C LYS A 241 12.55 23.67 25.73
#